data_AF-A0A256HIX9-F1
#
_entry.id   AF-A0A256HIX9-F1
#
_cell.length_a   1.000
_cell.length_b   1.000
_cell.length_c   1.000
_cell.angle_alpha   90.00
_cell.angle_beta   90.00
_cell.angle_gamma   90.00
#
_symmetry.space_group_name_H-M   'P 1'
#
loop_
_entity.id
_entity.type
_entity.pdbx_description
1 polymer ?
#
loop_
_entity_poly.entity_id
_entity_poly.type
_entity_poly.pdbx_seq_one_letter_code
_entity_poly.pdbx_strand_id
1 'polypeptide(L)'
;MTNPADSIEIQNVVASTGIGQELDLEALAEDLPGADFNPDNFPGLVYRTQEPKAAALIFRSGKIVCTGAKSIDDVHEALGIIFEKLRGLQIPVEEDPEITVQNIVSSADLGHNLNLNALAIGLGLED
;
A
#
# COMPACT_ATOMS: atom_id res chain seq x y z
N MET A 1 4.22 8.62 -33.74
CA MET A 1 4.87 7.69 -32.80
C MET A 1 4.49 8.18 -31.42
N THR A 2 3.89 7.32 -30.60
CA THR A 2 3.51 7.66 -29.22
C THR A 2 4.79 7.72 -28.39
N ASN A 3 4.99 8.79 -27.61
CA ASN A 3 6.12 8.85 -26.69
C ASN A 3 5.83 7.87 -25.53
N PRO A 4 6.74 6.94 -25.17
CA PRO A 4 6.52 6.02 -24.05
C PRO A 4 6.19 6.73 -22.73
N ALA A 5 6.63 7.98 -22.56
CA ALA A 5 6.26 8.79 -21.40
C ALA A 5 4.75 9.05 -21.32
N ASP A 6 4.05 9.09 -22.45
CA ASP A 6 2.61 9.34 -22.52
C ASP A 6 1.80 8.09 -22.12
N SER A 7 2.43 6.91 -22.05
CA SER A 7 1.79 5.64 -21.65
C SER A 7 2.12 5.20 -20.22
N ILE A 8 2.86 6.02 -19.46
CA ILE A 8 3.18 5.74 -18.06
C ILE A 8 1.89 5.73 -17.23
N GLU A 9 1.61 4.60 -16.60
CA GLU A 9 0.47 4.41 -15.70
C GLU A 9 0.97 3.86 -14.36
N ILE A 10 0.52 4.46 -13.26
CA ILE A 10 0.75 3.94 -11.91
C ILE A 10 -0.10 2.69 -11.71
N GLN A 11 0.55 1.58 -11.39
CA GLN A 11 -0.10 0.30 -11.14
C GLN A 11 -0.34 0.05 -9.66
N ASN A 12 0.54 0.57 -8.81
CA ASN A 12 0.44 0.40 -7.37
C ASN A 12 1.25 1.46 -6.62
N VAL A 13 0.71 1.94 -5.51
CA VAL A 13 1.40 2.77 -4.52
C VAL A 13 1.39 2.04 -3.18
N VAL A 14 2.56 1.96 -2.55
CA VAL A 14 2.72 1.43 -1.19
C VAL A 14 3.15 2.57 -0.29
N ALA A 15 2.48 2.74 0.83
CA ALA A 15 2.84 3.73 1.84
C ALA A 15 2.79 3.13 3.24
N SER A 16 3.42 3.82 4.18
CA SER A 16 3.34 3.46 5.59
C SER A 16 3.15 4.68 6.46
N THR A 17 2.57 4.44 7.62
CA THR A 17 2.38 5.43 8.67
C THR A 17 2.52 4.73 10.03
N GLY A 18 2.54 5.49 11.12
CA GLY A 18 2.56 4.97 12.48
C GLY A 18 1.68 5.81 13.38
N ILE A 19 0.93 5.15 14.26
CA ILE A 19 0.01 5.82 15.21
C ILE A 19 0.63 6.06 16.60
N GLY A 20 1.94 5.84 16.74
CA GLY A 20 2.71 6.18 17.95
C GLY A 20 2.44 5.33 19.20
N GLN A 21 1.67 4.24 19.09
CA GLN A 21 1.34 3.38 20.22
C GLN A 21 1.18 1.91 19.81
N GLU A 22 1.31 1.00 20.77
CA GLU A 22 1.04 -0.41 20.54
C GLU A 22 -0.45 -0.72 20.50
N LEU A 23 -0.80 -1.76 19.75
CA LEU A 23 -2.16 -2.24 19.54
C LEU A 23 -2.30 -3.69 19.97
N ASP A 24 -3.36 -3.98 20.71
CA ASP A 24 -3.85 -5.34 20.90
C ASP A 24 -4.60 -5.76 19.63
N LEU A 25 -3.97 -6.59 18.79
CA LEU A 25 -4.50 -6.96 17.48
C LEU A 25 -5.67 -7.94 17.59
N GLU A 26 -5.64 -8.79 18.63
CA GLU A 26 -6.73 -9.69 18.97
C GLU A 26 -8.00 -8.89 19.30
N ALA A 27 -7.91 -7.95 20.24
CA ALA A 27 -9.04 -7.08 20.59
C ALA A 27 -9.50 -6.21 19.41
N LEU A 28 -8.54 -5.63 18.66
CA LEU A 28 -8.86 -4.82 17.49
C LEU A 28 -9.58 -5.62 16.40
N ALA A 29 -9.25 -6.90 16.20
CA ALA A 29 -9.93 -7.74 15.22
C ALA A 29 -11.39 -8.04 15.61
N GLU A 30 -11.69 -8.16 16.90
CA GLU A 30 -13.06 -8.32 17.40
C GLU A 30 -13.89 -7.04 17.20
N ASP A 31 -13.28 -5.88 17.45
CA ASP A 31 -13.94 -4.57 17.41
C ASP A 31 -13.98 -3.93 16.01
N LEU A 32 -13.19 -4.41 15.05
CA LEU A 32 -13.11 -3.89 13.69
C LEU A 32 -13.74 -4.85 12.66
N PRO A 33 -15.04 -4.70 12.33
CA PRO A 33 -15.71 -5.57 11.38
C PRO A 33 -15.03 -5.60 10.01
N GLY A 34 -14.76 -6.82 9.52
CA GLY A 34 -14.09 -7.05 8.24
C GLY A 34 -12.56 -7.06 8.30
N ALA A 35 -11.98 -6.90 9.50
CA ALA A 35 -10.58 -7.23 9.75
C ALA A 35 -10.35 -8.75 9.68
N ASP A 36 -9.21 -9.15 9.15
CA ASP A 36 -8.73 -10.53 9.13
C ASP A 36 -7.43 -10.59 9.93
N PHE A 37 -7.44 -11.36 11.02
CA PHE A 37 -6.28 -11.54 11.88
C PHE A 37 -6.13 -13.01 12.26
N ASN A 38 -5.02 -13.59 11.82
CA ASN A 38 -4.58 -14.91 12.23
C ASN A 38 -3.05 -14.88 12.39
N PRO A 39 -2.53 -14.80 13.63
CA PRO A 39 -1.11 -14.64 13.89
C PRO A 39 -0.26 -15.84 13.44
N ASP A 40 -0.85 -17.03 13.29
CA ASP A 40 -0.16 -18.21 12.76
C ASP A 40 0.15 -18.07 11.26
N ASN A 41 -0.67 -17.30 10.53
CA ASN A 41 -0.51 -17.08 9.09
C ASN A 41 0.26 -15.79 8.78
N PHE A 42 -0.03 -14.70 9.51
CA PHE A 42 0.55 -13.39 9.28
C PHE A 42 0.59 -12.55 10.57
N PRO A 43 1.71 -11.90 10.92
CA PRO A 43 1.88 -11.21 12.20
C PRO A 43 1.12 -9.87 12.33
N GLY A 44 0.36 -9.45 11.31
CA GLY A 44 -0.42 -8.22 11.32
C GLY A 44 -1.90 -8.48 11.07
N LEU A 45 -2.74 -7.52 11.43
CA LEU A 45 -4.15 -7.49 11.08
C LEU A 45 -4.30 -6.93 9.67
N VAL A 46 -5.07 -7.60 8.82
CA VAL A 46 -5.34 -7.17 7.46
C VAL A 46 -6.73 -6.57 7.37
N TYR A 47 -6.82 -5.29 7.02
CA TYR A 47 -8.08 -4.61 6.75
C TYR A 47 -8.15 -4.21 5.27
N ARG A 48 -9.30 -4.37 4.61
CA ARG A 48 -9.46 -4.02 3.19
C ARG A 48 -10.51 -2.94 3.03
N THR A 49 -10.13 -1.84 2.40
CA THR A 49 -11.05 -0.77 2.00
C THR A 49 -11.69 -1.12 0.65
N GLN A 50 -12.94 -0.72 0.45
CA GLN A 50 -13.68 -0.97 -0.80
C GLN A 50 -13.47 0.16 -1.81
N GLU A 51 -13.58 1.41 -1.35
CA GLU A 51 -13.40 2.62 -2.13
C GLU A 51 -12.58 3.62 -1.28
N PRO A 52 -11.36 3.98 -1.68
CA PRO A 52 -10.58 3.34 -2.74
C PRO A 52 -10.21 1.91 -2.36
N LYS A 53 -10.02 1.04 -3.36
CA LYS A 53 -9.65 -0.36 -3.13
C LYS A 53 -8.20 -0.47 -2.67
N ALA A 54 -7.99 -0.78 -1.40
CA ALA A 54 -6.65 -0.97 -0.82
C ALA A 54 -6.67 -2.01 0.32
N ALA A 55 -5.48 -2.41 0.75
CA ALA A 55 -5.27 -3.23 1.93
C ALA A 55 -4.35 -2.49 2.91
N ALA A 56 -4.80 -2.37 4.15
CA ALA A 56 -4.03 -1.90 5.28
C ALA A 56 -3.56 -3.10 6.12
N LEU A 57 -2.25 -3.18 6.33
CA LEU A 57 -1.60 -4.15 7.21
C LEU A 57 -1.23 -3.44 8.50
N ILE A 58 -1.92 -3.75 9.59
CA ILE A 58 -1.78 -3.10 10.90
C ILE A 58 -0.97 -4.02 11.80
N PHE A 59 0.14 -3.52 12.36
CA PHE A 59 1.02 -4.29 13.22
C PHE A 59 0.85 -3.89 14.69
N ARG A 60 1.21 -4.80 15.60
CA ARG A 60 1.17 -4.57 17.06
C ARG A 60 1.93 -3.31 17.47
N SER A 61 2.98 -2.93 16.75
CA SER A 61 3.75 -1.71 17.03
C SER A 61 3.03 -0.40 16.69
N GLY A 62 1.80 -0.45 16.16
CA GLY A 62 1.09 0.71 15.62
C GLY A 62 1.55 1.14 14.23
N LYS A 63 2.50 0.41 13.63
CA LYS A 63 2.85 0.61 12.21
C LYS A 63 1.69 0.14 11.34
N ILE A 64 1.35 0.94 10.33
CA ILE A 64 0.35 0.60 9.31
C ILE A 64 1.01 0.68 7.94
N VAL A 65 0.82 -0.33 7.11
CA VAL A 65 1.27 -0.35 5.71
C VAL A 65 0.04 -0.43 4.80
N CYS A 66 -0.12 0.56 3.92
CA CYS A 66 -1.16 0.58 2.90
C CYS A 66 -0.58 0.13 1.56
N THR A 67 -1.28 -0.76 0.85
CA THR A 67 -0.91 -1.27 -0.48
C THR A 67 -2.14 -1.54 -1.33
N GLY A 68 -1.97 -1.63 -2.65
CA GLY A 68 -3.04 -1.92 -3.61
C GLY A 68 -3.74 -0.68 -4.18
N ALA A 69 -3.41 0.51 -3.67
CA ALA A 69 -3.91 1.78 -4.16
C ALA A 69 -3.25 2.14 -5.50
N LYS A 70 -3.98 2.85 -6.39
CA LYS A 70 -3.48 3.21 -7.73
C LYS A 70 -3.00 4.65 -7.85
N SER A 71 -3.18 5.45 -6.81
CA SER A 71 -2.70 6.82 -6.74
C SER A 71 -2.22 7.14 -5.33
N ILE A 72 -1.49 8.25 -5.18
CA ILE A 72 -1.10 8.76 -3.87
C ILE A 72 -2.33 9.24 -3.10
N ASP A 73 -3.29 9.88 -3.79
CA ASP A 73 -4.54 10.34 -3.19
C ASP A 73 -5.37 9.17 -2.64
N ASP A 74 -5.45 8.05 -3.38
CA ASP A 74 -6.12 6.82 -2.95
C ASP A 74 -5.49 6.26 -1.66
N VAL A 75 -4.16 6.37 -1.51
CA VAL A 75 -3.47 5.96 -0.28
C VAL A 75 -3.90 6.83 0.89
N HIS A 76 -3.94 8.15 0.70
CA HIS A 76 -4.35 9.09 1.75
C HIS A 76 -5.80 8.87 2.16
N GLU A 77 -6.70 8.67 1.20
CA GLU A 77 -8.11 8.39 1.47
C GLU A 77 -8.29 7.02 2.16
N ALA A 78 -7.60 5.97 1.69
CA ALA A 78 -7.62 4.65 2.32
C ALA A 78 -7.15 4.71 3.78
N LEU A 79 -6.01 5.37 4.05
CA LEU A 79 -5.48 5.53 5.41
C LEU A 79 -6.39 6.41 6.26
N GLY A 80 -7.00 7.45 5.70
CA GLY A 80 -8.01 8.27 6.37
C GLY A 80 -9.18 7.44 6.88
N ILE A 81 -9.70 6.51 6.07
CA ILE A 81 -10.76 5.57 6.49
C ILE A 81 -10.31 4.71 7.67
N ILE A 82 -9.04 4.25 7.67
CA ILE A 82 -8.50 3.47 8.79
C ILE A 82 -8.40 4.33 10.05
N PHE A 83 -7.89 5.56 9.95
CA PHE A 83 -7.77 6.46 11.10
C PHE A 83 -9.13 6.77 11.72
N GLU A 84 -10.15 7.06 10.92
CA GLU A 84 -11.51 7.28 11.41
C GLU A 84 -12.08 6.06 12.14
N LYS A 85 -11.82 4.85 11.62
CA LYS A 85 -12.23 3.60 12.28
C LYS A 85 -11.54 3.41 13.62
N LEU A 86 -10.23 3.62 13.68
CA LEU A 86 -9.45 3.52 14.93
C LEU A 86 -9.94 4.55 15.96
N ARG A 87 -10.14 5.81 15.55
CA ARG A 87 -10.70 6.87 16.42
C ARG A 87 -12.09 6.50 16.93
N GLY A 88 -12.94 5.92 16.08
CA GLY A 88 -14.26 5.42 16.46
C GLY A 88 -14.24 4.32 17.53
N LEU A 89 -13.15 3.55 17.59
CA LEU A 89 -12.87 2.55 18.63
C LEU A 89 -12.14 3.13 19.85
N GLN A 90 -12.10 4.46 19.98
CA GLN A 90 -11.40 5.17 21.06
C GLN A 90 -9.89 4.93 21.09
N ILE A 91 -9.29 4.48 19.99
CA ILE A 91 -7.84 4.39 19.82
C ILE A 91 -7.35 5.77 19.36
N PRO A 92 -6.50 6.45 20.15
CA PRO A 92 -5.98 7.76 19.77
C PRO A 92 -5.19 7.68 18.46
N VAL A 93 -5.50 8.54 17.50
CA VAL A 93 -4.69 8.72 16.29
C VAL A 93 -4.53 10.22 16.10
N GLU A 94 -3.31 10.69 15.90
CA GLU A 94 -3.01 12.10 15.63
C GLU A 94 -3.88 12.65 14.51
N GLU A 95 -4.22 13.94 14.52
CA GLU A 95 -5.15 14.52 13.53
C GLU A 95 -4.61 14.36 12.09
N ASP A 96 -3.30 14.54 11.91
CA ASP A 96 -2.60 14.43 10.63
C ASP A 96 -1.35 13.52 10.77
N PRO A 97 -1.52 12.18 10.78
CA PRO A 97 -0.41 11.26 10.91
C PRO A 97 0.53 11.35 9.69
N GLU A 98 1.84 11.32 9.92
CA GLU A 98 2.80 11.29 8.82
C GLU A 98 2.61 10.03 7.97
N ILE A 99 2.39 10.22 6.66
CA ILE A 99 2.30 9.16 5.66
C ILE A 99 3.52 9.24 4.75
N THR A 100 4.30 8.17 4.72
CA THR A 100 5.49 8.04 3.87
C THR A 100 5.22 7.09 2.72
N VAL A 101 5.32 7.55 1.48
CA VAL A 101 5.31 6.68 0.30
C VAL A 101 6.60 5.86 0.27
N GLN A 102 6.46 4.54 0.22
CA GLN A 102 7.57 3.59 0.26
C GLN A 102 7.95 3.07 -1.12
N ASN A 103 6.96 2.85 -1.98
CA ASN A 103 7.18 2.33 -3.32
C ASN A 103 6.07 2.77 -4.28
N ILE A 104 6.43 2.96 -5.54
CA ILE A 104 5.51 3.18 -6.65
C ILE A 104 5.89 2.21 -7.76
N VAL A 105 4.93 1.44 -8.25
CA VAL A 105 5.07 0.57 -9.43
C VAL A 105 4.37 1.25 -10.60
N SER A 106 5.06 1.38 -11.73
CA SER A 106 4.51 1.95 -12.96
C SER A 106 4.79 1.06 -14.15
N SER A 107 3.89 1.07 -15.14
CA SER A 107 4.05 0.40 -16.42
C SER A 107 4.03 1.40 -17.56
N ALA A 108 4.70 1.10 -18.67
CA ALA A 108 4.65 1.88 -19.90
C ALA A 108 4.77 0.97 -21.13
N ASP A 109 4.22 1.41 -22.25
CA ASP A 109 4.38 0.78 -23.56
C ASP A 109 5.43 1.54 -24.38
N LEU A 110 6.46 0.83 -24.82
CA LEU A 110 7.54 1.35 -25.65
C LEU A 110 7.14 1.53 -27.12
N GLY A 111 5.97 1.04 -27.53
CA GLY A 111 5.42 1.19 -28.89
C GLY A 111 6.16 0.42 -29.97
N HIS A 112 7.09 -0.47 -29.58
CA HIS A 112 7.95 -1.23 -30.47
C HIS A 112 8.18 -2.64 -29.95
N ASN A 113 8.26 -3.61 -30.88
CA ASN A 113 8.72 -4.95 -30.55
C ASN A 113 10.24 -4.94 -30.35
N LEU A 114 10.69 -5.45 -29.22
CA LEU A 114 12.10 -5.48 -28.85
C LEU A 114 12.67 -6.89 -29.01
N ASN A 115 13.89 -6.97 -29.53
CA ASN A 115 14.69 -8.18 -29.45
C ASN A 115 15.48 -8.17 -28.13
N LEU A 116 14.99 -8.91 -27.14
CA LEU A 116 15.58 -8.95 -25.80
C LEU A 116 17.01 -9.49 -25.80
N ASN A 117 17.35 -10.40 -26.72
CA ASN A 117 18.72 -10.93 -26.84
C ASN A 117 19.69 -9.83 -27.31
N ALA A 118 19.32 -9.10 -28.37
CA ALA A 118 20.14 -8.01 -28.88
C ALA A 118 20.31 -6.88 -27.83
N LEU A 119 19.26 -6.62 -27.03
CA LEU A 119 19.33 -5.67 -25.92
C LEU A 119 20.24 -6.17 -24.80
N ALA A 120 20.15 -7.44 -24.41
CA ALA A 120 21.02 -8.03 -23.38
C ALA A 120 22.50 -7.92 -23.78
N ILE A 121 22.84 -8.29 -25.03
CA ILE A 121 24.20 -8.12 -25.60
C ILE A 121 24.61 -6.65 -25.55
N GLY A 122 23.77 -5.76 -26.12
CA GLY A 122 24.10 -4.34 -26.25
C GLY A 122 24.23 -3.59 -24.92
N LEU A 123 23.56 -4.06 -23.88
CA LEU A 123 23.62 -3.52 -22.52
C LEU A 123 24.67 -4.21 -21.63
N GLY A 124 25.34 -5.26 -22.12
CA GLY A 124 26.33 -6.01 -21.34
C GLY A 124 25.71 -6.77 -20.16
N LEU A 125 24.47 -7.26 -20.33
CA LEU A 125 23.76 -8.08 -19.34
C LEU A 125 23.92 -9.59 -19.58
N GLU A 126 24.77 -9.96 -20.53
CA GLU A 126 25.19 -11.35 -20.72
C GLU A 126 26.36 -11.64 -19.77
N ASP A 127 26.18 -12.65 -18.92
CA ASP A 127 27.24 -13.19 -18.05
C ASP A 127 28.38 -13.84 -18.87
#